data_AF-A0A814ADS0-F1
#
_entry.id   AF-A0A814ADS0-F1
#
_cell.length_a   1.000
_cell.length_b   1.000
_cell.length_c   1.000
_cell.angle_alpha   90.00
_cell.angle_beta   90.00
_cell.angle_gamma   90.00
#
_symmetry.space_group_name_H-M   'P 1'
#
loop_
_entity.id
_entity.type
_entity.pdbx_description
1 polymer ?
#
loop_
_entity_poly.entity_id
_entity_poly.type
_entity_poly.pdbx_seq_one_letter_code
_entity_poly.pdbx_strand_id
1 'polypeptide(L)'
;MSILDNNVSKYVKMLACLAFVPKEDVIDGFTVLEITYPEKLKQIFKYFEENYKGAKGRGRNSGRKKPRFDIEIWNCYKRSKHNIPDKLIFFFS
;
A
#
# COMPACT_ATOMS: atom_id res chain seq x y z
N MET A 1 -26.72 -2.44 6.82
CA MET A 1 -25.45 -2.86 6.20
C MET A 1 -25.58 -2.77 4.71
N SER A 2 -25.47 -1.55 4.17
CA SER A 2 -25.69 -1.27 2.75
C SER A 2 -24.40 -1.51 1.97
N ILE A 3 -24.54 -1.77 0.67
CA ILE A 3 -23.52 -2.07 -0.35
C ILE A 3 -22.27 -1.14 -0.28
N LEU A 4 -22.36 0.00 0.40
CA LEU A 4 -21.27 0.93 0.70
C LEU A 4 -20.12 0.31 1.53
N ASP A 5 -20.40 -0.64 2.43
CA ASP A 5 -19.37 -1.31 3.25
C ASP A 5 -18.51 -2.26 2.42
N ASN A 6 -19.10 -2.90 1.40
CA ASN A 6 -18.39 -3.84 0.53
C ASN A 6 -17.24 -3.19 -0.24
N ASN A 7 -17.41 -1.93 -0.66
CA ASN A 7 -16.36 -1.20 -1.36
C ASN A 7 -15.19 -0.85 -0.42
N VAL A 8 -15.42 -0.53 0.85
CA VAL A 8 -14.34 -0.27 1.84
C VAL A 8 -13.44 -1.48 1.96
N SER A 9 -14.05 -2.64 2.22
CA SER A 9 -13.32 -3.90 2.38
C SER A 9 -12.49 -4.22 1.14
N LYS A 10 -13.04 -3.97 -0.06
CA LYS A 10 -12.34 -4.17 -1.33
C LYS A 10 -11.06 -3.32 -1.41
N TYR A 11 -11.13 -2.00 -1.24
CA TYR A 11 -9.95 -1.14 -1.38
C TYR A 11 -8.89 -1.40 -0.33
N VAL A 12 -9.28 -1.69 0.91
CA VAL A 12 -8.33 -2.08 1.98
C VAL A 12 -7.62 -3.39 1.62
N LYS A 13 -8.36 -4.38 1.10
CA LYS A 13 -7.75 -5.63 0.61
C LYS A 13 -6.81 -5.37 -0.57
N MET A 14 -7.19 -4.50 -1.52
CA MET A 14 -6.32 -4.15 -2.66
C MET A 14 -5.04 -3.45 -2.20
N LEU A 15 -5.10 -2.58 -1.18
CA LEU A 15 -3.90 -2.00 -0.55
C LEU A 15 -3.01 -3.09 0.06
N ALA A 16 -3.58 -4.05 0.78
CA ALA A 16 -2.83 -5.18 1.32
C ALA A 16 -2.22 -6.05 0.21
N CYS A 17 -2.92 -6.23 -0.92
CA CYS A 17 -2.43 -6.98 -2.07
C CYS A 17 -1.18 -6.36 -2.71
N LEU A 18 -0.90 -5.06 -2.51
CA LEU A 18 0.33 -4.44 -3.00
C LEU A 18 1.59 -5.11 -2.46
N ALA A 19 1.53 -5.79 -1.30
CA ALA A 19 2.65 -6.56 -0.77
C ALA A 19 3.07 -7.71 -1.71
N PHE A 20 2.17 -8.17 -2.58
CA PHE A 20 2.41 -9.28 -3.49
C PHE A 20 2.67 -8.84 -4.94
N VAL A 21 2.74 -7.53 -5.20
CA VAL A 21 3.07 -6.98 -6.52
C VAL A 21 4.60 -6.88 -6.65
N PRO A 22 5.20 -7.05 -7.85
CA PRO A 22 6.62 -6.74 -8.05
C PRO A 22 6.96 -5.37 -7.49
N LYS A 23 8.08 -5.26 -6.76
CA LYS A 23 8.44 -4.04 -6.02
C LYS A 23 8.50 -2.79 -6.93
N GLU A 24 8.88 -3.00 -8.19
CA GLU A 24 8.96 -1.98 -9.22
C GLU A 24 7.58 -1.42 -9.56
N ASP A 25 6.54 -2.26 -9.54
CA ASP A 25 5.18 -1.95 -9.94
C ASP A 25 4.29 -1.50 -8.75
N VAL A 26 4.77 -1.65 -7.50
CA VAL A 26 4.01 -1.29 -6.28
C VAL A 26 3.55 0.17 -6.30
N ILE A 27 4.42 1.09 -6.72
CA ILE A 27 4.14 2.53 -6.73
C ILE A 27 3.07 2.87 -7.76
N ASP A 28 3.14 2.23 -8.93
CA ASP A 28 2.19 2.44 -10.02
C ASP A 28 0.83 1.82 -9.66
N GLY A 29 0.84 0.61 -9.09
CA GLY A 29 -0.36 -0.05 -8.56
C GLY A 29 -1.08 0.79 -7.50
N PHE A 30 -0.34 1.40 -6.57
CA PHE A 30 -0.94 2.33 -5.60
C PHE A 30 -1.52 3.58 -6.27
N THR A 31 -0.83 4.14 -7.27
CA THR A 31 -1.30 5.32 -8.00
C THR A 31 -2.61 5.05 -8.75
N VAL A 32 -2.80 3.84 -9.27
CA VAL A 32 -4.08 3.41 -9.89
C VAL A 32 -5.20 3.35 -8.84
N LEU A 33 -4.91 2.84 -7.63
CA LEU A 33 -5.88 2.83 -6.53
C LEU A 33 -6.25 4.25 -6.07
N GLU A 34 -5.29 5.19 -6.09
CA GLU A 34 -5.51 6.60 -5.75
C GLU A 34 -6.53 7.31 -6.67
N ILE A 35 -6.71 6.84 -7.91
CA ILE A 35 -7.66 7.46 -8.85
C ILE A 35 -9.12 7.11 -8.50
N THR A 36 -9.34 5.93 -7.92
CA THR A 36 -10.68 5.34 -7.82
C THR A 36 -11.18 5.15 -6.39
N TYR A 37 -10.36 5.40 -5.37
CA TYR A 37 -10.75 5.13 -3.98
C TYR A 37 -11.90 6.04 -3.50
N PRO A 38 -12.79 5.56 -2.61
CA PRO A 38 -13.84 6.38 -2.01
C PRO A 38 -13.27 7.39 -1.02
N GLU A 39 -13.77 8.63 -1.00
CA GLU A 39 -13.26 9.72 -0.13
C GLU A 39 -13.16 9.34 1.36
N LYS A 40 -14.06 8.47 1.86
CA LYS A 40 -14.00 7.93 3.23
C LYS A 40 -12.69 7.20 3.58
N LEU A 41 -11.96 6.69 2.59
CA LEU A 41 -10.67 6.01 2.76
C LEU A 41 -9.47 6.95 2.62
N LYS A 42 -9.67 8.23 2.35
CA LYS A 42 -8.60 9.21 2.14
C LYS A 42 -7.56 9.22 3.25
N GLN A 43 -7.99 9.11 4.51
CA GLN A 43 -7.06 9.10 5.64
C GLN A 43 -6.16 7.85 5.64
N ILE A 44 -6.69 6.70 5.23
CA ILE A 44 -5.94 5.43 5.12
C ILE A 44 -4.96 5.50 3.94
N PHE A 45 -5.41 5.99 2.78
CA PHE A 45 -4.54 6.17 1.61
C PHE A 45 -3.42 7.16 1.90
N LYS A 46 -3.71 8.28 2.55
CA LYS A 46 -2.70 9.25 2.98
C LYS A 46 -1.71 8.63 3.96
N TYR A 47 -2.18 7.84 4.93
CA TYR A 47 -1.30 7.12 5.85
C TYR A 47 -0.38 6.15 5.10
N PHE A 48 -0.92 5.41 4.13
CA PHE A 48 -0.14 4.50 3.32
C PHE A 48 0.90 5.25 2.48
N GLU A 49 0.51 6.37 1.86
CA GLU A 49 1.40 7.21 1.08
C GLU A 49 2.58 7.70 1.93
N GLU A 50 2.30 8.22 3.12
CA GLU A 50 3.33 8.79 4.01
C GLU A 50 4.28 7.73 4.57
N ASN A 51 3.78 6.51 4.89
CA ASN A 51 4.56 5.49 5.58
C ASN A 51 5.23 4.47 4.63
N TYR A 52 4.59 4.09 3.51
CA TYR A 52 5.02 2.99 2.65
C TYR A 52 5.47 3.44 1.25
N LYS A 53 4.81 4.45 0.66
CA LYS A 53 5.18 5.02 -0.66
C LYS A 53 6.25 6.12 -0.56
N GLY A 54 6.32 6.79 0.58
CA GLY A 54 7.15 7.96 0.82
C GLY A 54 6.44 9.24 0.37
N ALA A 55 6.22 10.16 1.32
CA ALA A 55 5.49 11.41 1.08
C ALA A 55 6.20 12.30 0.05
N LYS A 56 5.43 12.94 -0.85
CA LYS A 56 5.96 14.03 -1.68
C LYS A 56 6.49 15.15 -0.77
N GLY A 57 7.72 15.60 -1.00
CA GLY A 57 8.27 16.77 -0.31
C GLY A 57 7.38 17.99 -0.53
N ARG A 58 7.18 18.80 0.52
CA ARG A 58 6.42 20.06 0.42
C ARG A 58 7.39 21.24 0.36
N GLY A 59 7.10 22.20 -0.51
CA GLY A 59 7.87 23.46 -0.63
C GLY A 59 9.19 23.30 -1.38
N ARG A 60 10.23 24.05 -0.96
CA ARG A 60 11.54 24.13 -1.65
C ARG A 60 12.37 22.84 -1.60
N ASN A 61 12.03 21.89 -0.72
CA ASN A 61 12.57 20.52 -0.75
C ASN A 61 11.58 19.63 -1.51
N SER A 62 11.72 19.59 -2.83
CA SER A 62 10.89 18.77 -3.74
C SER A 62 11.25 17.28 -3.73
N GLY A 63 12.28 16.88 -2.98
CA GLY A 63 12.66 15.49 -2.81
C GLY A 63 11.54 14.68 -2.14
N ARG A 64 11.22 13.51 -2.69
CA ARG A 64 10.32 12.54 -2.06
C ARG A 64 10.95 12.10 -0.74
N LYS A 65 10.23 12.24 0.38
CA LYS A 65 10.70 11.74 1.67
C LYS A 65 10.80 10.21 1.57
N LYS A 66 11.89 9.66 2.10
CA LYS A 66 12.04 8.22 2.22
C LYS A 66 10.85 7.66 3.04
N PRO A 67 10.18 6.59 2.59
CA PRO A 67 9.12 5.96 3.36
C PRO A 67 9.65 5.52 4.72
N ARG A 68 8.75 5.53 5.72
CA ARG A 68 9.06 5.00 7.06
C ARG A 68 9.35 3.50 7.00
N PHE A 69 8.64 2.80 6.13
CA PHE A 69 8.80 1.37 5.88
C PHE A 69 9.16 1.17 4.41
N ASP A 70 10.44 0.87 4.16
CA ASP A 70 10.95 0.61 2.82
C ASP A 70 10.24 -0.60 2.19
N ILE A 71 10.00 -0.56 0.88
CA ILE A 71 9.28 -1.62 0.14
C ILE A 71 9.96 -2.97 0.31
N GLU A 72 11.30 -2.98 0.37
CA GLU A 72 12.09 -4.20 0.57
C GLU A 72 11.77 -4.93 1.90
N ILE A 73 11.20 -4.23 2.89
CA ILE A 73 10.89 -4.81 4.22
C ILE A 73 9.54 -5.54 4.21
N TRP A 74 8.54 -5.01 3.48
CA TRP A 74 7.16 -5.50 3.54
C TRP A 74 6.68 -6.19 2.26
N ASN A 75 7.44 -6.10 1.16
CA ASN A 75 7.10 -6.79 -0.07
C ASN A 75 7.35 -8.30 0.04
N CYS A 76 6.31 -9.08 -0.24
CA CYS A 76 6.28 -10.53 -0.20
C CYS A 76 6.32 -11.17 -1.60
N TYR A 77 6.40 -10.41 -2.69
CA TYR A 77 6.29 -10.95 -4.06
C TYR A 77 7.33 -12.03 -4.35
N LYS A 78 8.62 -11.73 -4.13
CA LYS A 78 9.71 -12.71 -4.34
C LYS A 78 9.55 -13.93 -3.44
N ARG A 79 9.16 -13.73 -2.17
CA ARG A 79 8.96 -14.83 -1.19
C ARG A 79 7.83 -15.76 -1.60
N SER A 80 6.71 -15.19 -2.03
CA SER A 80 5.52 -15.92 -2.48
C SER A 80 5.82 -16.72 -3.76
N LYS A 81 6.60 -16.14 -4.68
CA LYS A 81 7.02 -16.81 -5.92
C LYS A 81 7.92 -18.04 -5.68
N HIS A 82 8.64 -18.06 -4.56
CA HIS A 82 9.56 -19.15 -4.20
C HIS A 82 8.97 -20.18 -3.22
N ASN A 83 7.67 -20.11 -2.87
CA ASN A 83 7.01 -21.01 -1.91
C ASN A 83 7.74 -21.11 -0.55
N ILE A 84 8.37 -20.02 -0.11
CA ILE A 84 9.04 -19.97 1.20
C ILE A 84 7.96 -19.68 2.24
N PRO A 85 7.69 -20.58 3.22
CA PRO A 85 6.64 -20.36 4.21
C PRO A 85 7.05 -19.27 5.21
N ASP A 86 6.23 -18.23 5.37
CA ASP A 86 6.50 -17.15 6.33
C ASP A 86 5.77 -17.39 7.67
N LYS A 87 6.51 -17.20 8.77
CA LYS A 87 5.99 -17.09 10.16
C LYS A 87 5.56 -15.66 10.55
N LEU A 88 5.49 -14.72 9.60
CA LEU A 88 5.29 -13.28 9.88
C LEU A 88 4.12 -12.66 9.11
N ILE A 89 3.01 -13.40 8.97
CA ILE A 89 1.74 -12.82 8.51
C ILE A 89 0.99 -12.28 9.73
N PHE A 90 1.54 -11.26 10.39
CA PHE A 90 0.85 -10.53 11.48
C PHE A 90 0.81 -9.04 11.14
N PHE A 91 0.13 -8.68 10.05
CA PHE A 91 -0.21 -7.28 9.81
C PHE A 91 -1.72 -7.01 9.85
N PHE A 92 -2.58 -8.03 9.92
CA PHE A 92 -4.04 -7.84 9.91
C PHE A 92 -4.82 -8.96 10.64
N SER A 93 -4.37 -9.41 11.82
CA SER A 93 -5.21 -10.22 12.72
C SER A 93 -5.77 -9.39 13.85
#